data_AF-A0A9X9LY50-F1
#
_entry.id   AF-A0A9X9LY50-F1
#
_cell.length_a   1.000
_cell.length_b   1.000
_cell.length_c   1.000
_cell.angle_alpha   90.00
_cell.angle_beta   90.00
_cell.angle_gamma   90.00
#
_symmetry.space_group_name_H-M   'P 1'
#
loop_
_entity.id
_entity.type
_entity.pdbx_description
1 polymer ?
#
loop_
_entity_poly.entity_id
_entity_poly.type
_entity_poly.pdbx_seq_one_letter_code
_entity_poly.pdbx_strand_id
1 'polypeptide(L)'
;CRFHLEIQEEETKCTELLRTQTGKYKACTGVWDNITCWRPADIGETVTVPCPKVFSNFYSKPGNISKNCTSHGWSEMFPDFVDACGYS
;
A
#
# COMPACT_ATOMS: atom_id res chain seq x y z
N CYS A 1 12.25 -11.17 -15.01
CA CYS A 1 10.81 -11.32 -15.32
C CYS A 1 10.16 -9.94 -15.26
N ARG A 2 9.18 -9.63 -16.12
CA ARG A 2 8.53 -8.31 -16.19
C ARG A 2 7.94 -7.86 -14.86
N PHE A 3 7.20 -8.74 -14.17
CA PHE A 3 6.59 -8.42 -12.87
C PHE A 3 7.61 -8.00 -11.81
N HIS A 4 8.78 -8.64 -11.81
CA HIS A 4 9.84 -8.29 -10.85
C HIS A 4 10.33 -6.85 -11.06
N LEU A 5 10.47 -6.41 -12.31
CA LEU A 5 10.89 -5.04 -12.62
C LEU A 5 9.83 -4.02 -12.20
N GLU A 6 8.55 -4.31 -12.47
CA GLU A 6 7.45 -3.43 -12.07
C GLU A 6 7.33 -3.31 -10.54
N ILE A 7 7.52 -4.41 -9.79
CA ILE A 7 7.54 -4.39 -8.32
C ILE A 7 8.73 -3.57 -7.80
N GLN A 8 9.93 -3.77 -8.34
CA GLN A 8 11.12 -3.01 -7.95
C GLN A 8 10.98 -1.52 -8.23
N GLU A 9 10.32 -1.16 -9.33
CA GLU A 9 10.04 0.24 -9.66
C GLU A 9 9.12 0.88 -8.61
N GLU A 10 8.04 0.20 -8.23
CA GLU A 10 7.11 0.67 -7.20
C GLU A 10 7.75 0.70 -5.80
N GLU A 11 8.59 -0.26 -5.45
CA GLU A 11 9.37 -0.28 -4.20
C GLU A 11 10.34 0.91 -4.12
N THR A 12 11.01 1.23 -5.23
CA THR A 12 11.91 2.39 -5.33
C THR A 12 11.13 3.69 -5.14
N LYS A 13 9.98 3.84 -5.79
CA LYS A 13 9.08 5.01 -5.62
C LYS A 13 8.60 5.13 -4.18
N CYS A 14 8.24 4.02 -3.54
CA CYS A 14 7.83 4.01 -2.15
C CYS A 14 8.96 4.50 -1.24
N THR A 15 10.17 3.97 -1.43
CA THR A 15 11.36 4.33 -0.65
C THR A 15 11.64 5.83 -0.71
N GLU A 16 11.56 6.43 -1.90
CA GLU A 16 11.72 7.88 -2.07
C GLU A 16 10.60 8.67 -1.37
N LEU A 17 9.34 8.24 -1.53
CA LEU A 17 8.19 8.87 -0.89
C LEU A 17 8.31 8.82 0.64
N LEU A 18 8.75 7.69 1.21
CA LEU A 18 8.97 7.55 2.64
C LEU A 18 10.14 8.41 3.12
N ARG A 19 11.23 8.48 2.35
CA ARG A 19 12.39 9.32 2.64
C ARG A 19 12.01 10.80 2.75
N THR A 20 11.13 11.29 1.89
CA THR A 20 10.65 12.69 1.95
C THR A 20 9.79 12.99 3.19
N GLN A 21 9.24 11.97 3.84
CA GLN A 21 8.34 12.11 4.99
C GLN A 21 9.03 11.86 6.34
N THR A 22 10.32 11.48 6.33
CA THR A 22 11.14 11.16 7.52
C THR A 22 11.19 12.28 8.58
N GLY A 23 10.83 13.52 8.24
CA GLY A 23 10.83 14.66 9.16
C GLY A 23 9.56 14.85 10.00
N LYS A 24 8.50 14.07 9.78
CA LYS A 24 7.24 14.18 10.54
C LYS A 24 7.01 12.88 11.31
N TYR A 25 7.15 12.93 12.63
CA TYR A 25 6.76 11.79 13.48
C TYR A 25 5.26 11.51 13.30
N LYS A 26 4.94 10.28 12.90
CA LYS A 26 3.59 9.75 12.72
C LYS A 26 3.45 8.48 13.52
N ALA A 27 2.24 8.23 14.03
CA ALA A 27 1.99 7.08 14.89
C ALA A 27 2.22 5.75 14.16
N CYS A 28 1.78 5.67 12.90
CA CYS A 28 2.13 4.58 12.01
C CYS A 28 3.18 5.05 11.01
N THR A 29 4.35 4.40 11.03
CA THR A 29 5.41 4.66 10.05
C THR A 29 4.95 4.21 8.67
N GLY A 30 5.43 4.89 7.64
CA GLY A 30 5.16 4.42 6.29
C GLY A 30 5.94 3.13 6.00
N VAL A 31 5.30 2.21 5.28
CA VAL A 31 5.82 0.86 5.06
C VAL A 31 5.56 0.41 3.63
N TRP A 32 6.49 -0.39 3.10
CA TRP A 32 6.31 -1.18 1.89
C TRP A 32 5.94 -2.61 2.29
N ASP A 33 4.84 -3.15 1.78
CA ASP A 33 4.33 -4.48 2.15
C ASP A 33 4.55 -5.56 1.07
N ASN A 34 5.61 -5.41 0.27
CA ASN A 34 5.99 -6.20 -0.91
C ASN A 34 5.25 -5.85 -2.20
N ILE A 35 4.08 -5.21 -2.14
CA ILE A 35 3.31 -4.87 -3.35
C ILE A 35 2.72 -3.45 -3.32
N THR A 36 2.58 -2.87 -2.14
CA THR A 36 1.86 -1.61 -1.91
C THR A 36 2.63 -0.72 -0.95
N CYS A 37 2.63 0.58 -1.25
CA CYS A 37 3.22 1.60 -0.39
C CYS A 37 2.17 2.23 0.51
N TRP A 38 2.37 2.14 1.82
CA TRP A 38 1.53 2.79 2.82
C TRP A 38 2.24 4.03 3.34
N ARG A 39 1.64 5.20 3.10
CA ARG A 39 2.20 6.45 3.63
C ARG A 39 2.07 6.51 5.16
N PRO A 40 2.97 7.23 5.86
CA PRO A 40 2.80 7.54 7.27
C PRO A 40 1.43 8.14 7.59
N ALA A 41 0.88 7.76 8.75
CA ALA A 41 -0.49 8.12 9.15
C ALA A 41 -0.62 8.34 10.67
N ASP A 42 -1.59 9.15 11.07
CA ASP A 42 -1.94 9.38 12.49
C ASP A 42 -2.93 8.33 13.01
N ILE A 43 -3.01 8.15 14.34
CA ILE A 43 -3.98 7.21 14.95
C ILE A 43 -5.40 7.61 14.54
N GLY A 44 -6.17 6.65 14.06
CA GLY A 44 -7.54 6.84 13.58
C GLY A 44 -7.63 7.17 12.08
N GLU A 45 -6.51 7.41 11.41
CA GLU A 45 -6.48 7.66 9.97
C GLU A 45 -6.56 6.34 9.18
N THR A 46 -7.40 6.33 8.15
CA THR A 46 -7.45 5.27 7.14
C THR A 46 -6.65 5.71 5.92
N VAL A 47 -5.65 4.93 5.54
CA VAL A 47 -4.97 5.09 4.26
C VAL A 47 -5.63 4.15 3.27
N THR A 48 -6.00 4.70 2.11
CA THR A 48 -6.61 3.96 1.00
C THR A 48 -5.76 4.16 -0.24
N VAL A 49 -5.45 3.07 -0.92
CA VAL A 49 -4.61 3.05 -2.12
C VAL A 49 -5.28 2.18 -3.19
N PRO A 50 -5.10 2.50 -4.48
CA PRO A 50 -5.63 1.68 -5.55
C PRO A 50 -4.93 0.33 -5.62
N CYS A 51 -5.61 -0.66 -6.18
CA CYS A 51 -5.01 -1.97 -6.46
C CYS A 51 -3.69 -1.82 -7.25
N PRO A 52 -2.62 -2.56 -6.88
CA PRO A 52 -1.31 -2.47 -7.52
C PRO A 52 -1.37 -2.71 -9.02
N LYS A 53 -0.88 -1.76 -9.84
CA LYS A 53 -0.96 -1.85 -11.29
C LYS A 53 -0.20 -3.05 -11.88
N VAL A 54 0.77 -3.57 -11.15
CA VAL A 54 1.60 -4.74 -11.52
C VAL A 54 0.73 -5.93 -11.95
N PHE A 55 -0.41 -6.15 -11.29
CA PHE A 55 -1.31 -7.27 -11.60
C PHE A 55 -2.59 -6.85 -12.30
N SER A 56 -2.60 -5.67 -12.93
CA SER A 56 -3.79 -5.10 -13.60
C SER A 56 -4.48 -6.03 -14.59
N ASN A 57 -3.71 -6.88 -15.30
CA ASN A 57 -4.25 -7.84 -16.26
C ASN A 57 -5.04 -9.00 -15.61
N PHE A 58 -4.89 -9.22 -14.30
CA PHE A 58 -5.55 -10.28 -13.53
C PHE A 58 -6.74 -9.75 -12.73
N TYR A 59 -7.01 -8.45 -12.80
CA TYR A 59 -8.12 -7.83 -12.08
C TYR A 59 -9.37 -7.83 -12.94
N SER A 60 -10.46 -8.36 -12.40
CA SER A 60 -11.79 -8.30 -13.02
C SER A 60 -12.51 -6.97 -12.83
N LYS A 61 -12.01 -6.11 -11.92
CA LYS A 61 -12.60 -4.80 -11.61
C LYS A 61 -11.56 -3.81 -11.06
N PRO A 62 -11.77 -2.50 -11.21
CA PRO A 62 -11.03 -1.52 -10.43
C PRO A 62 -11.40 -1.63 -8.94
N GLY A 63 -10.42 -1.44 -8.07
CA GLY A 63 -10.59 -1.56 -6.63
C GLY A 63 -9.56 -0.77 -5.85
N ASN A 64 -9.84 -0.58 -4.57
CA ASN A 64 -8.95 0.04 -3.61
C ASN A 64 -8.84 -0.85 -2.37
N ILE A 65 -7.67 -0.84 -1.75
CA ILE A 65 -7.36 -1.50 -0.49
C ILE A 65 -7.02 -0.44 0.56
N SER A 66 -7.31 -0.74 1.82
CA SER A 66 -7.14 0.20 2.92
C SER A 66 -6.46 -0.44 4.12
N LYS A 67 -5.78 0.39 4.92
CA LYS A 67 -5.30 0.06 6.26
C LYS A 67 -5.64 1.19 7.21
N ASN A 68 -5.94 0.84 8.45
CA ASN A 68 -6.17 1.80 9.53
C ASN A 68 -4.91 1.92 10.37
N CYS A 69 -4.53 3.15 10.68
CA CYS A 69 -3.53 3.39 11.70
C CYS A 69 -4.20 3.35 13.08
N THR A 70 -3.75 2.45 13.95
CA THR A 70 -4.27 2.28 15.32
C THR A 70 -3.18 2.59 16.34
N SER A 71 -3.54 2.65 17.63
CA SER A 71 -2.57 2.78 18.72
C SER A 71 -1.58 1.62 18.80
N HIS A 72 -1.89 0.48 18.17
CA HIS A 72 -1.04 -0.71 18.11
C HIS A 72 -0.28 -0.83 16.78
N GLY A 73 -0.34 0.21 15.93
CA GLY A 73 0.24 0.21 14.58
C GLY A 73 -0.80 -0.04 13.49
N TRP A 74 -0.33 -0.50 12.33
CA TRP A 74 -1.18 -0.76 11.17
C TRP A 74 -2.11 -1.94 11.40
N SER A 75 -3.38 -1.78 11.00
CA SER A 75 -4.32 -2.90 10.90
C SER A 75 -3.96 -3.84 9.74
N GLU A 76 -4.61 -5.00 9.73
CA GLU A 76 -4.72 -5.81 8.53
C GLU A 76 -5.34 -5.02 7.38
N MET A 77 -4.98 -5.42 6.15
CA MET A 77 -5.54 -4.83 4.94
C MET A 77 -7.02 -5.18 4.82
N PHE A 78 -7.84 -4.21 4.41
CA PHE A 78 -9.26 -4.43 4.16
C PHE A 78 -9.78 -3.54 3.01
N PRO A 79 -10.79 -4.00 2.23
CA PRO A 79 -11.23 -5.39 2.14
C PRO A 79 -10.10 -6.31 1.65
N ASP A 80 -10.30 -7.63 1.70
CA ASP A 80 -9.29 -8.60 1.26
C ASP A 80 -8.80 -8.26 -0.16
N PHE A 81 -7.51 -8.43 -0.43
CA PHE A 81 -6.89 -8.07 -1.70
C PHE A 81 -7.59 -8.72 -2.91
N VAL A 82 -7.94 -10.01 -2.79
CA VAL A 82 -8.59 -10.77 -3.87
C VAL A 82 -9.98 -10.21 -4.13
N ASP A 83 -10.73 -9.90 -3.08
CA ASP A 83 -12.07 -9.32 -3.17
C ASP A 83 -12.05 -7.86 -3.65
N ALA A 84 -11.11 -7.07 -3.17
CA ALA A 84 -10.96 -5.66 -3.50
C ALA A 84 -10.63 -5.47 -4.99
N CYS A 85 -9.61 -6.20 -5.47
CA CYS A 85 -9.08 -6.10 -6.82
C CYS A 85 -9.73 -7.07 -7.81
N GLY A 86 -10.56 -8.00 -7.32
CA GLY A 86 -11.17 -9.03 -8.15
C GLY A 86 -10.13 -9.89 -8.86
N TYR A 87 -9.08 -10.28 -8.14
CA TYR A 87 -7.97 -11.07 -8.67
C TYR A 87 -8.45 -12.50 -9.02
N SER A 88 -8.24 -12.93 -10.27
CA SER A 88 -8.60 -14.26 -10.77
C SER A 88 -7.49 -14.90 -11.59
#